data_AF-A0A0D2QYX8-F1
#
_entry.id   AF-A0A0D2QYX8-F1
#
_cell.length_a   1.000
_cell.length_b   1.000
_cell.length_c   1.000
_cell.angle_alpha   90.00
_cell.angle_beta   90.00
_cell.angle_gamma   90.00
#
_symmetry.space_group_name_H-M   'P 1'
#
loop_
_entity.id
_entity.type
_entity.pdbx_description
1 polymer ?
#
loop_
_entity_poly.entity_id
_entity_poly.type
_entity_poly.pdbx_seq_one_letter_code
_entity_poly.pdbx_strand_id
1 'polypeptide(L)'
;MQQKMVLKVQMNCEKCRTQALRIAAASQGVTSVAIQRQEKDELMVVGDGVDSVKLTRCLRKKLHYATILTIEEIKDEKKEEKKEKKKEEKKEEKKDDEKYTSPYYVCYPSYPMPPQIMVQDPCQCQACSIL
;
A
#
# COMPACT_ATOMS: atom_id res chain seq x y z
N MET A 1 12.83 13.71 13.38
CA MET A 1 11.67 13.32 14.21
C MET A 1 11.21 11.96 13.76
N GLN A 2 11.41 10.95 14.60
CA GLN A 2 11.18 9.57 14.20
C GLN A 2 9.67 9.27 14.15
N GLN A 3 9.25 8.54 13.12
CA GLN A 3 7.86 8.22 12.86
C GLN A 3 7.71 6.71 12.67
N LYS A 4 6.60 6.17 13.18
CA LYS A 4 6.12 4.82 12.93
C LYS A 4 4.80 4.92 12.17
N MET A 5 4.72 4.25 11.03
CA MET A 5 3.51 4.22 10.22
C MET A 5 3.11 2.79 9.90
N VAL A 6 1.80 2.56 9.83
CA VAL A 6 1.22 1.28 9.43
C VAL A 6 0.38 1.50 8.19
N LEU A 7 0.66 0.73 7.14
CA LEU A 7 -0.07 0.77 5.88
C LEU A 7 -0.71 -0.58 5.61
N LYS A 8 -2.00 -0.57 5.27
CA LYS A 8 -2.69 -1.72 4.71
C LYS A 8 -2.40 -1.79 3.22
N VAL A 9 -1.75 -2.87 2.76
CA VAL A 9 -1.34 -3.10 1.38
C VAL A 9 -1.86 -4.47 0.95
N GLN A 10 -2.49 -4.55 -0.21
CA GLN A 10 -2.98 -5.83 -0.73
C GLN A 10 -1.80 -6.74 -1.16
N MET A 11 -1.49 -7.77 -0.36
CA MET A 11 -0.34 -8.64 -0.58
C MET A 11 -0.75 -10.12 -0.74
N ASN A 12 -1.50 -10.39 -1.82
CA ASN A 12 -2.07 -11.72 -2.10
C ASN A 12 -1.00 -12.80 -2.42
N CYS A 13 0.23 -12.40 -2.74
CA CYS A 13 1.27 -13.28 -3.25
C CYS A 13 2.65 -12.99 -2.63
N GLU A 14 3.56 -13.96 -2.62
CA GLU A 14 4.91 -13.77 -2.07
C GLU A 14 5.69 -12.68 -2.83
N LYS A 15 5.57 -12.66 -4.16
CA LYS A 15 6.15 -11.60 -5.00
C LYS A 15 5.67 -10.21 -4.58
N CYS A 16 4.38 -10.10 -4.24
CA CYS A 16 3.73 -8.88 -3.79
C CYS A 16 4.35 -8.42 -2.45
N ARG A 17 4.56 -9.35 -1.51
CA ARG A 17 5.21 -9.08 -0.21
C ARG A 17 6.65 -8.62 -0.38
N THR A 18 7.44 -9.33 -1.19
CA THR A 18 8.82 -8.95 -1.47
C THR A 18 8.89 -7.58 -2.14
N GLN A 19 7.97 -7.28 -3.05
CA GLN A 19 7.90 -5.99 -3.73
C GLN A 19 7.48 -4.86 -2.77
N ALA A 20 6.53 -5.09 -1.86
CA ALA A 20 6.15 -4.12 -0.83
C ALA A 20 7.34 -3.76 0.07
N LEU A 21 8.05 -4.78 0.56
CA LEU A 21 9.26 -4.60 1.36
C LEU A 21 10.34 -3.83 0.59
N ARG A 22 10.58 -4.18 -0.69
CA ARG A 22 11.57 -3.49 -1.53
C ARG A 22 11.23 -2.01 -1.73
N ILE A 23 9.95 -1.68 -2.00
CA ILE A 23 9.52 -0.30 -2.20
C ILE A 23 9.67 0.51 -0.92
N ALA A 24 9.23 -0.02 0.22
CA ALA A 24 9.32 0.68 1.49
C ALA A 24 10.78 0.84 1.96
N ALA A 25 11.61 -0.20 1.84
CA ALA A 25 13.04 -0.11 2.17
C ALA A 25 13.81 0.87 1.27
N ALA A 26 13.40 1.03 0.00
CA ALA A 26 14.02 1.98 -0.92
C ALA A 26 13.57 3.44 -0.72
N SER A 27 12.57 3.69 0.12
CA SER A 27 12.07 5.04 0.34
C SER A 27 12.96 5.82 1.30
N GLN A 28 13.17 7.10 1.01
CA GLN A 28 14.05 7.97 1.77
C GLN A 28 13.53 8.16 3.20
N GLY A 29 14.45 8.11 4.16
CA GLY A 29 14.15 8.30 5.58
C GLY A 29 13.76 7.02 6.32
N VAL A 30 13.54 5.90 5.62
CA VAL A 30 13.17 4.63 6.27
C VAL A 30 14.36 3.98 6.96
N THR A 31 14.16 3.59 8.21
CA THR A 31 15.13 2.86 9.04
C THR A 31 14.77 1.37 9.18
N SER A 32 13.47 1.05 9.27
CA SER A 32 13.01 -0.32 9.42
C SER A 32 11.67 -0.55 8.73
N VAL A 33 11.47 -1.76 8.22
CA VAL A 33 10.26 -2.22 7.55
C VAL A 33 9.94 -3.65 7.99
N ALA A 34 8.66 -3.90 8.29
CA ALA A 34 8.19 -5.23 8.68
C ALA A 34 6.77 -5.45 8.18
N ILE A 35 6.46 -6.69 7.80
CA ILE A 35 5.07 -7.12 7.58
C ILE A 35 4.55 -7.67 8.91
N GLN A 36 3.39 -7.21 9.37
CA GLN A 36 2.81 -7.73 10.60
C GLN A 36 2.37 -9.18 10.42
N ARG A 37 2.68 -10.02 11.41
CA ARG A 37 2.38 -11.46 11.33
C ARG A 37 0.89 -11.76 11.54
N GLN A 38 0.21 -10.93 12.31
CA GLN A 38 -1.21 -11.05 12.61
C GLN A 38 -2.05 -10.67 11.39
N GLU A 39 -1.77 -9.50 10.82
CA GLU A 39 -2.40 -9.02 9.59
C GLU A 39 -1.40 -9.07 8.44
N LYS A 40 -1.51 -10.13 7.63
CA LYS A 40 -0.59 -10.45 6.52
C LYS A 40 -0.53 -9.38 5.41
N ASP A 41 -1.42 -8.39 5.49
CA ASP A 41 -1.58 -7.27 4.57
C ASP A 41 -1.16 -5.93 5.21
N GLU A 42 -0.57 -5.94 6.40
CA GLU A 42 -0.08 -4.72 7.04
C GLU A 42 1.44 -4.59 6.97
N LEU A 43 1.86 -3.44 6.48
CA LEU A 43 3.25 -3.04 6.35
C LEU A 43 3.54 -1.94 7.38
N MET A 44 4.38 -2.26 8.35
CA MET A 44 4.90 -1.31 9.33
C MET A 44 6.22 -0.73 8.82
N VAL A 45 6.33 0.61 8.88
CA VAL A 45 7.52 1.35 8.46
C VAL A 45 7.92 2.29 9.60
N VAL A 46 9.20 2.31 9.93
CA VAL A 46 9.77 3.23 10.92
C VAL A 46 10.91 4.00 10.26
N GLY A 47 10.95 5.31 10.46
CA GLY A 47 11.98 6.17 9.87
C GLY A 47 11.90 7.63 10.31
N ASP A 48 12.88 8.43 9.90
CA ASP A 48 12.89 9.88 10.10
C ASP A 48 12.74 10.58 8.75
N GLY A 49 11.80 11.53 8.66
CA GLY A 49 11.53 12.26 7.41
C GLY A 49 10.89 11.41 6.31
N VAL A 50 10.14 10.35 6.67
CA VAL A 50 9.46 9.48 5.69
C VAL A 50 8.25 10.21 5.10
N ASP A 51 8.25 10.37 3.78
CA ASP A 51 7.11 10.94 3.05
C ASP A 51 6.01 9.89 2.85
N SER A 52 5.02 9.91 3.74
CA SER A 52 3.89 8.96 3.76
C SER A 52 3.08 8.99 2.45
N VAL A 53 2.93 10.15 1.82
CA VAL A 53 2.18 10.31 0.57
C VAL A 53 2.95 9.71 -0.59
N LYS A 54 4.24 10.02 -0.72
CA LYS A 54 5.10 9.43 -1.77
C LYS A 54 5.20 7.92 -1.62
N LEU A 55 5.41 7.43 -0.39
CA LEU A 55 5.49 5.99 -0.11
C LEU A 55 4.19 5.28 -0.51
N THR A 56 3.04 5.79 -0.05
CA THR A 56 1.72 5.22 -0.39
C THR A 56 1.46 5.27 -1.89
N ARG A 57 1.84 6.37 -2.56
CA ARG A 57 1.73 6.49 -4.02
C ARG A 57 2.58 5.45 -4.74
N CYS A 58 3.80 5.21 -4.30
CA CYS A 58 4.68 4.18 -4.89
C CYS A 58 4.11 2.78 -4.71
N LEU A 59 3.54 2.47 -3.54
CA LEU A 59 2.85 1.20 -3.30
C LEU A 59 1.63 1.04 -4.20
N ARG A 60 0.75 2.04 -4.29
CA ARG A 60 -0.43 2.00 -5.18
C ARG A 60 -0.06 1.79 -6.66
N LYS A 61 1.03 2.42 -7.11
CA LYS A 61 1.51 2.25 -8.50
C LYS A 61 1.96 0.83 -8.83
N LYS A 62 2.44 0.08 -7.85
CA LYS A 62 3.05 -1.25 -8.06
C LYS A 62 2.22 -2.41 -7.56
N LEU A 63 1.37 -2.18 -6.56
CA LEU A 63 0.57 -3.17 -5.83
C LEU A 63 -0.92 -2.82 -5.81
N HIS A 64 -1.34 -1.82 -6.57
CA HIS A 64 -2.72 -1.32 -6.71
C HIS A 64 -3.30 -0.63 -5.46
N TYR A 65 -3.54 -1.39 -4.39
CA TYR A 65 -4.24 -0.90 -3.21
C TYR A 65 -3.31 -0.78 -2.02
N ALA A 66 -3.20 0.46 -1.51
CA ALA A 66 -2.51 0.76 -0.27
C ALA A 66 -3.20 1.92 0.46
N THR A 67 -3.43 1.77 1.77
CA THR A 67 -4.09 2.76 2.62
C THR A 67 -3.28 2.94 3.89
N ILE A 68 -3.06 4.19 4.30
CA ILE A 68 -2.41 4.51 5.57
C ILE A 68 -3.44 4.26 6.67
N LEU A 69 -3.06 3.50 7.70
CA LEU A 69 -3.90 3.25 8.87
C LEU A 69 -3.52 4.20 10.00
N THR A 70 -2.24 4.22 10.37
CA THR A 70 -1.74 5.05 11.47
C THR A 70 -0.39 5.66 11.14
N ILE A 71 -0.15 6.85 11.69
CA ILE A 71 1.15 7.52 11.72
C ILE A 71 1.33 8.04 13.14
N GLU A 72 2.35 7.55 13.82
CA GLU A 72 2.70 7.90 15.19
C GLU A 72 4.09 8.53 15.20
N GLU A 73 4.24 9.65 15.88
CA GLU A 73 5.55 10.23 16.15
C GLU A 73 6.17 9.53 17.36
N ILE A 74 7.36 8.95 17.18
CA ILE A 74 8.17 8.41 18.26
C ILE A 74 9.01 9.57 18.80
N LYS A 75 8.69 10.01 20.02
CA LYS A 75 9.55 10.91 20.78
C LYS A 75 10.63 10.07 21.45
N ASP A 76 11.89 10.37 21.16
CA ASP A 76 13.05 9.65 21.67
C ASP A 76 13.21 9.82 23.20
N GLU A 77 12.49 9.04 23.99
CA GLU A 77 12.87 8.75 25.37
C GLU A 77 13.69 7.45 25.37
N LYS A 78 15.02 7.62 25.36
CA LYS A 78 16.08 6.63 25.64
C LYS A 78 15.68 5.14 25.70
N LYS A 79 16.03 4.42 24.63
CA LYS A 79 16.78 3.14 24.60
C LYS A 79 16.80 2.32 25.93
N GLU A 80 15.93 1.33 26.04
CA GLU A 80 16.21 0.09 26.79
C GLU A 80 15.72 -1.15 26.04
N GLU A 81 16.49 -2.22 26.19
CA GLU A 81 16.59 -3.36 25.29
C GLU A 81 15.54 -4.46 25.52
N LYS A 82 15.24 -5.20 24.44
CA LYS A 82 14.84 -6.64 24.38
C LYS A 82 14.26 -7.28 25.66
N LYS A 83 13.00 -7.73 25.58
CA LYS A 83 12.68 -9.14 25.93
C LYS A 83 11.42 -9.68 25.29
N GLU A 84 11.58 -10.85 24.69
CA GLU A 84 10.58 -11.73 24.13
C GLU A 84 9.56 -12.27 25.16
N LYS A 85 8.38 -12.65 24.62
CA LYS A 85 7.49 -13.78 25.00
C LYS A 85 6.43 -13.62 26.11
N LYS A 86 5.18 -13.55 25.62
CA LYS A 86 4.09 -14.56 25.75
C LYS A 86 3.24 -14.60 27.04
N LYS A 87 1.97 -14.18 26.92
CA LYS A 87 0.73 -14.84 27.41
C LYS A 87 -0.48 -13.97 27.00
N GLU A 88 -1.42 -14.40 26.14
CA GLU A 88 -2.63 -15.20 26.46
C GLU A 88 -3.25 -14.78 27.82
N GLU A 89 -4.51 -14.35 27.97
CA GLU A 89 -5.75 -14.67 27.27
C GLU A 89 -6.89 -13.71 27.75
N LYS A 90 -7.80 -13.37 26.83
CA LYS A 90 -9.29 -13.44 26.97
C LYS A 90 -10.08 -12.50 27.92
N LYS A 91 -10.95 -11.66 27.34
CA LYS A 91 -12.42 -11.51 27.60
C LYS A 91 -12.99 -10.36 26.74
N GLU A 92 -13.85 -10.65 25.76
CA GLU A 92 -15.33 -10.69 25.79
C GLU A 92 -16.00 -9.36 25.38
N GLU A 93 -16.71 -9.46 24.25
CA GLU A 93 -17.93 -8.76 23.81
C GLU A 93 -18.07 -7.23 23.98
N LYS A 94 -18.29 -6.55 22.84
CA LYS A 94 -19.62 -6.05 22.44
C LYS A 94 -19.64 -5.71 20.95
N LYS A 95 -20.63 -6.25 20.25
CA LYS A 95 -21.08 -5.77 18.94
C LYS A 95 -22.04 -4.62 19.22
N ASP A 96 -21.66 -3.42 18.84
CA ASP A 96 -22.60 -2.32 18.71
C ASP A 96 -22.80 -2.05 17.21
N ASP A 97 -24.06 -2.17 16.81
CA ASP A 97 -24.59 -1.93 15.48
C ASP A 97 -24.30 -0.51 15.01
N GLU A 98 -23.34 -0.35 14.10
CA GLU A 98 -23.12 0.93 13.42
C GLU A 98 -23.54 0.86 11.96
N LYS A 99 -24.67 1.52 11.70
CA LYS A 99 -25.33 1.66 10.41
C LYS A 99 -24.31 2.07 9.33
N TYR A 100 -24.11 1.18 8.37
CA TYR A 100 -23.43 1.46 7.10
C TYR A 100 -24.17 2.59 6.38
N THR A 101 -23.72 3.83 6.60
CA THR A 101 -24.11 4.96 5.77
C THR A 101 -23.29 4.85 4.49
N SER A 102 -23.95 4.43 3.43
CA SER A 102 -23.38 4.35 2.08
C SER A 102 -22.65 5.66 1.75
N PRO A 103 -21.36 5.63 1.36
CA PRO A 103 -20.69 6.82 0.91
C PRO A 103 -21.41 7.27 -0.35
N TYR A 104 -22.07 8.43 -0.26
CA TYR A 104 -22.83 9.08 -1.31
C TYR A 104 -22.18 8.83 -2.67
N TYR A 105 -22.96 8.22 -3.56
CA TYR A 105 -22.60 7.98 -4.94
C TYR A 105 -22.29 9.33 -5.58
N VAL A 106 -21.01 9.72 -5.62
CA VAL A 106 -20.57 10.83 -6.46
C VAL A 106 -20.65 10.31 -7.88
N CYS A 107 -21.80 10.50 -8.51
CA CYS A 107 -22.00 10.30 -9.93
C CYS A 107 -21.12 11.32 -10.66
N TYR A 108 -19.88 10.94 -10.98
CA TYR A 108 -19.02 11.74 -11.83
C TYR A 108 -19.66 11.79 -13.22
N PRO A 109 -19.90 12.97 -13.80
CA PRO A 109 -20.41 13.08 -15.16
C PRO A 109 -19.44 12.34 -16.10
N SER A 110 -20.02 11.50 -16.97
CA SER A 110 -19.28 10.74 -17.97
C SER A 110 -18.49 11.73 -18.85
N TYR A 111 -17.17 11.79 -18.65
CA TYR A 111 -16.32 12.57 -19.54
C TYR A 111 -16.36 11.87 -20.91
N PRO A 112 -16.79 12.55 -21.99
CA PRO A 112 -16.73 11.98 -23.32
C PRO A 112 -15.28 11.64 -23.65
N MET A 113 -15.04 10.36 -23.92
CA MET A 113 -13.74 9.86 -24.37
C MET A 113 -13.31 10.65 -25.62
N PRO A 114 -12.07 11.15 -25.70
CA PRO A 114 -11.58 11.78 -26.91
C PRO A 114 -11.56 10.76 -28.05
N PRO A 115 -11.94 11.15 -29.29
CA PRO A 115 -11.94 10.22 -30.42
C PRO A 115 -10.52 9.71 -30.67
N GLN A 116 -10.38 8.39 -30.75
CA GLN A 116 -9.17 7.71 -31.17
C GLN A 116 -8.94 8.10 -32.64
N ILE A 117 -7.98 9.00 -32.90
CA ILE A 117 -7.45 9.19 -34.25
C ILE A 117 -6.62 7.95 -34.54
N MET A 118 -7.22 7.01 -35.27
CA MET A 118 -6.52 5.86 -35.83
C MET A 118 -5.54 6.42 -36.87
N VAL A 119 -4.29 6.65 -36.48
CA VAL A 119 -3.22 6.92 -37.44
C VAL A 119 -3.02 5.62 -38.20
N GLN A 120 -3.61 5.55 -39.39
CA GLN A 120 -3.41 4.44 -40.31
C GLN A 120 -2.03 4.61 -40.91
N ASP A 121 -1.02 3.96 -40.33
CA ASP A 121 0.31 3.85 -40.94
C ASP A 121 0.15 3.19 -42.32
N PRO A 122 0.56 3.86 -43.42
CA PRO A 122 0.55 3.26 -44.75
C PRO A 122 1.75 2.31 -44.91
N CYS A 123 1.95 1.39 -43.98
CA CYS A 123 2.95 0.33 -44.13
C CYS A 123 2.29 -0.88 -44.79
N GLN A 124 2.17 -0.80 -46.12
CA GLN A 124 1.95 -1.94 -47.00
C GLN A 124 3.13 -2.91 -46.89
N CYS A 125 3.05 -3.88 -45.96
CA CYS A 125 3.84 -5.10 -46.08
C CYS A 125 2.99 -6.10 -46.85
N GLN A 126 3.22 -6.12 -48.17
CA GLN A 126 2.64 -7.09 -49.09
C GLN A 126 2.98 -8.52 -48.65
N ALA A 127 2.03 -9.41 -48.93
CA ALA A 127 2.06 -10.82 -48.62
C ALA A 127 3.31 -11.53 -49.16
N CYS A 128 4.00 -12.27 -48.29
CA CYS A 128 4.93 -13.33 -48.69
C CYS A 128 4.41 -14.66 -48.13
N SER A 129 3.53 -15.31 -48.90
CA SER A 129 3.20 -16.72 -48.75
C SER A 129 3.65 -17.44 -50.01
N ILE A 130 4.74 -18.21 -49.93
CA ILE A 130 4.98 -19.33 -50.84
C ILE A 130 5.54 -20.49 -50.01
N LEU A 131 4.74 -21.56 -50.00
CA LEU A 131 5.03 -23.00 -49.91
C LEU A 131 6.39 -23.45 -49.37
#